data_AF-A0AA37HLT0-F1
#
_entry.id   AF-A0AA37HLT0-F1
#
_cell.length_a   1.000
_cell.length_b   1.000
_cell.length_c   1.000
_cell.angle_alpha   90.00
_cell.angle_beta   90.00
_cell.angle_gamma   90.00
#
_symmetry.space_group_name_H-M   'P 1'
#
loop_
_entity.id
_entity.type
_entity.pdbx_description
1 polymer ?
#
loop_
_entity_poly.entity_id
_entity_poly.type
_entity_poly.pdbx_seq_one_letter_code
_entity_poly.pdbx_strand_id
1 'polypeptide(L)'
;MAHDPRRLERAERLMRVQAQMRRAAETELAHTRDRAAALEAERAALLGALGAGQFGHLLLGAANRRLQGLAAQAHAVAGEIERQAEHLRERGLAEKRSEALVERAAAAQAREHERREILDRLDGLSQRRPGDASLP
;
A
#
# COMPACT_ATOMS: atom_id res chain seq x y z
N MET A 1 10.21 -25.02 -18.05
CA MET A 1 9.59 -24.75 -16.74
C MET A 1 8.09 -24.97 -16.86
N ALA A 2 7.50 -25.80 -16.00
CA ALA A 2 6.07 -26.10 -16.05
C ALA A 2 5.24 -24.81 -15.87
N HIS A 3 4.31 -24.56 -16.78
CA HIS A 3 3.41 -23.41 -16.68
C HIS A 3 2.39 -23.67 -15.58
N ASP A 4 2.47 -22.90 -14.51
CA ASP A 4 1.50 -22.98 -13.42
C ASP A 4 0.25 -22.16 -13.76
N PRO A 5 -0.93 -22.80 -13.96
CA PRO A 5 -2.16 -22.11 -14.35
C PRO A 5 -2.69 -21.19 -13.25
N ARG A 6 -2.26 -21.36 -11.99
CA ARG A 6 -2.71 -20.53 -10.85
C ARG A 6 -1.77 -19.36 -10.57
N ARG A 7 -0.81 -19.08 -11.46
CA ARG A 7 0.18 -18.01 -11.26
C ARG A 7 -0.46 -16.62 -11.30
N LEU A 8 -1.38 -16.37 -12.23
CA LEU A 8 -2.10 -15.09 -12.31
C LEU A 8 -2.95 -14.87 -11.06
N GLU A 9 -3.77 -15.85 -10.67
CA GLU A 9 -4.63 -15.76 -9.48
C GLU A 9 -3.83 -15.46 -8.20
N ARG A 10 -2.65 -16.08 -8.04
CA ARG A 10 -1.75 -15.79 -6.93
C ARG A 10 -1.18 -14.37 -6.98
N ALA A 11 -0.78 -13.89 -8.15
CA ALA A 11 -0.29 -12.52 -8.33
C ALA A 11 -1.38 -11.50 -8.00
N GLU A 12 -2.61 -11.72 -8.46
CA GLU A 12 -3.77 -10.87 -8.15
C GLU A 12 -4.10 -10.86 -6.66
N ARG A 13 -4.03 -12.03 -6.02
CA ARG A 13 -4.24 -12.15 -4.56
C ARG A 13 -3.18 -11.36 -3.80
N LEU A 14 -1.92 -11.47 -4.19
CA LEU A 14 -0.83 -10.68 -3.60
C LEU A 14 -1.08 -9.17 -3.79
N MET A 15 -1.47 -8.74 -4.99
CA MET A 15 -1.78 -7.33 -5.26
C MET A 15 -2.90 -6.81 -4.35
N ARG A 16 -3.99 -7.58 -4.18
CA ARG A 16 -5.07 -7.22 -3.25
C ARG A 16 -4.58 -7.07 -1.81
N VAL A 17 -3.71 -7.98 -1.35
CA VAL A 17 -3.11 -7.88 -0.01
C VAL A 17 -2.23 -6.64 0.10
N GLN A 18 -1.37 -6.36 -0.88
CA GLN A 18 -0.51 -5.16 -0.83
C GLN A 18 -1.34 -3.87 -0.81
N ALA A 19 -2.40 -3.79 -1.60
CA ALA A 19 -3.33 -2.66 -1.59
C ALA A 19 -4.01 -2.49 -0.22
N GLN A 20 -4.44 -3.58 0.42
CA GLN A 20 -5.01 -3.54 1.77
C GLN A 20 -3.98 -3.06 2.81
N MET A 21 -2.75 -3.56 2.75
CA MET A 21 -1.67 -3.14 3.66
C MET A 21 -1.32 -1.66 3.48
N ARG A 22 -1.34 -1.15 2.25
CA ARG A 22 -1.13 0.28 1.99
C ARG A 22 -2.22 1.13 2.63
N ARG A 23 -3.50 0.76 2.45
CA ARG A 23 -4.64 1.47 3.06
C ARG A 23 -4.59 1.46 4.59
N ALA A 24 -4.17 0.34 5.19
CA ALA A 24 -3.95 0.26 6.63
C ALA A 24 -2.88 1.27 7.08
N ALA A 25 -1.73 1.30 6.41
CA ALA A 25 -0.66 2.26 6.69
C ALA A 25 -1.10 3.73 6.47
N GLU A 26 -1.92 4.01 5.44
CA GLU A 26 -2.51 5.34 5.23
C GLU A 26 -3.39 5.76 6.41
N THR A 27 -4.22 4.83 6.91
CA THR A 27 -5.12 5.07 8.05
C THR A 27 -4.36 5.31 9.34
N GLU A 28 -3.32 4.51 9.61
CA GLU A 28 -2.44 4.70 10.76
C GLU A 28 -1.74 6.06 10.73
N LEU A 29 -1.20 6.46 9.57
CA LEU A 29 -0.56 7.77 9.40
C LEU A 29 -1.55 8.92 9.62
N ALA A 30 -2.79 8.79 9.13
CA ALA A 30 -3.83 9.78 9.36
C ALA A 30 -4.14 9.94 10.85
N HIS A 31 -4.34 8.84 11.58
CA HIS A 31 -4.58 8.88 13.01
C HIS A 31 -3.44 9.52 13.80
N THR A 32 -2.19 9.24 13.43
CA THR A 32 -1.03 9.88 14.08
C THR A 32 -0.98 11.38 13.80
N ARG A 33 -1.35 11.81 12.60
CA ARG A 33 -1.46 13.24 12.25
C ARG A 33 -2.58 13.94 13.02
N ASP A 34 -3.72 13.28 13.22
CA ASP A 34 -4.81 13.82 14.04
C ASP A 34 -4.35 14.00 15.50
N ARG A 35 -3.61 13.02 16.04
CA ARG A 35 -2.99 13.14 17.37
C ARG A 35 -2.01 14.32 17.45
N ALA A 36 -1.20 14.54 16.42
CA ALA A 36 -0.29 15.68 16.36
C ALA A 36 -1.05 17.01 16.37
N ALA A 37 -2.12 17.11 15.59
CA ALA A 37 -2.98 18.29 15.55
C ALA A 37 -3.64 18.57 16.91
N ALA A 38 -4.12 17.52 17.60
CA ALA A 38 -4.69 17.65 18.93
C ALA A 38 -3.68 18.15 19.97
N LEU A 39 -2.43 17.68 19.93
CA LEU A 39 -1.35 18.15 20.81
C LEU A 39 -1.03 19.63 20.58
N GLU A 40 -0.97 20.07 19.32
CA GLU A 40 -0.71 21.48 19.00
C GLU A 40 -1.90 22.37 19.41
N ALA A 41 -3.13 21.90 19.24
CA ALA A 41 -4.32 22.60 19.73
C ALA A 41 -4.30 22.76 21.26
N GLU A 42 -3.92 21.71 22.00
CA GLU A 42 -3.79 21.78 23.46
C GLU A 42 -2.69 22.77 23.88
N ARG A 43 -1.55 22.74 23.19
CA ARG A 43 -0.45 23.69 23.42
C ARG A 43 -0.89 25.13 23.16
N ALA A 44 -1.59 25.39 22.06
CA ALA A 44 -2.11 26.70 21.71
C ALA A 44 -3.13 27.19 22.75
N ALA A 45 -4.02 26.32 23.23
CA ALA A 45 -4.97 26.64 24.28
C ALA A 45 -4.27 27.03 25.60
N LEU A 46 -3.24 26.28 26.01
CA LEU A 46 -2.47 26.58 27.21
C LEU A 46 -1.70 27.91 27.09
N LEU A 47 -1.07 28.16 25.95
CA LEU A 47 -0.41 29.45 25.67
C LEU A 47 -1.40 30.61 25.65
N GLY A 48 -2.59 30.42 25.08
CA GLY A 48 -3.66 31.42 25.08
C GLY A 48 -4.11 31.77 26.49
N ALA A 49 -4.33 30.76 27.35
CA ALA A 49 -4.70 30.98 28.74
C ALA A 49 -3.59 31.69 29.55
N LEU A 50 -2.31 31.39 29.26
CA LEU A 50 -1.16 32.12 29.83
C LEU A 50 -1.13 33.59 29.38
N GLY A 51 -1.33 33.85 28.10
CA GLY A 51 -1.37 35.22 27.54
C GLY A 51 -2.54 36.06 28.07
N ALA A 52 -3.67 35.42 28.38
CA ALA A 52 -4.85 36.08 28.96
C ALA A 52 -4.74 36.33 30.48
N GLY A 53 -3.61 35.97 31.12
CA GLY A 53 -3.41 36.18 32.55
C GLY A 53 -4.31 35.33 33.45
N GLN A 54 -4.87 34.22 32.92
CA GLN A 54 -5.80 33.35 33.66
C GLN A 54 -5.12 32.53 34.77
N PHE A 55 -3.79 32.52 34.83
CA PHE A 55 -3.01 31.78 35.81
C PHE A 55 -2.37 32.73 36.84
N GLY A 56 -2.65 32.52 38.13
CA GLY A 56 -1.90 33.15 39.21
C GLY A 56 -0.45 32.68 39.26
N HIS A 57 0.43 33.44 39.94
CA HIS A 57 1.88 33.20 39.97
C HIS A 57 2.29 31.76 40.35
N LEU A 58 1.50 31.09 41.19
CA LEU A 58 1.72 29.70 41.63
C LEU A 58 1.48 28.66 40.51
N LEU A 59 0.69 28.99 39.49
CA LEU A 59 0.33 28.07 38.40
C LEU A 59 1.27 28.15 37.20
N LEU A 60 2.12 29.19 37.11
CA LEU A 60 3.08 29.36 36.01
C LEU A 60 4.09 28.21 35.92
N GLY A 61 4.61 27.74 37.07
CA GLY A 61 5.54 26.62 37.11
C GLY A 61 4.91 25.30 36.63
N ALA A 62 3.63 25.07 36.95
CA ALA A 62 2.89 23.91 36.48
C ALA A 62 2.61 23.99 34.97
N ALA A 63 2.20 25.17 34.48
CA ALA A 63 1.97 25.41 33.06
C ALA A 63 3.25 25.22 32.23
N ASN A 64 4.40 25.71 32.72
CA ASN A 64 5.69 25.49 32.07
C ASN A 64 6.04 24.00 31.95
N ARG A 65 5.87 23.22 33.03
CA ARG A 65 6.07 21.75 32.97
C ARG A 65 5.12 21.07 32.00
N ARG A 66 3.85 21.50 31.93
CA ARG A 66 2.88 20.98 30.95
C ARG A 66 3.32 21.28 29.53
N LEU A 67 3.76 22.52 29.23
CA LEU A 67 4.27 22.90 27.91
C LEU A 67 5.50 22.07 27.50
N GLN A 68 6.44 21.84 28.43
CA GLN A 68 7.59 20.96 28.19
C GLN A 68 7.15 19.53 27.87
N GLY A 69 6.18 19.01 28.62
CA GLY A 69 5.59 17.68 28.37
C GLY A 69 4.91 17.59 27.01
N LEU A 70 4.13 18.61 26.63
CA LEU A 70 3.49 18.68 25.31
C LEU A 70 4.52 18.77 24.18
N ALA A 71 5.59 19.55 24.35
CA ALA A 71 6.67 19.64 23.37
C ALA A 71 7.39 18.30 23.17
N ALA A 72 7.68 17.58 24.26
CA ALA A 72 8.29 16.25 24.19
C ALA A 72 7.37 15.24 23.48
N GLN A 73 6.06 15.28 23.76
CA GLN A 73 5.07 14.43 23.07
C GLN A 73 4.96 14.78 21.59
N ALA A 74 4.90 16.06 21.24
CA ALA A 74 4.86 16.52 19.86
C ALA A 74 6.10 16.06 19.07
N HIS A 75 7.29 16.11 19.68
CA HIS A 75 8.52 15.62 19.05
C HIS A 75 8.48 14.09 18.83
N ALA A 76 8.00 13.33 19.82
CA ALA A 76 7.86 11.88 19.68
C ALA A 76 6.86 11.50 18.56
N VAL A 77 5.73 12.21 18.48
CA VAL A 77 4.72 12.01 17.45
C VAL A 77 5.24 12.43 16.07
N ALA A 78 6.02 13.51 15.97
CA ALA A 78 6.67 13.90 14.71
C ALA A 78 7.60 12.79 14.17
N GLY A 79 8.43 12.21 15.04
CA GLY A 79 9.26 11.07 14.66
C GLY A 79 8.45 9.82 14.28
N GLU A 80 7.28 9.61 14.89
CA GLU A 80 6.35 8.54 14.51
C GLU A 80 5.77 8.77 13.10
N ILE A 81 5.35 10.00 12.80
CA ILE A 81 4.85 10.40 11.47
C ILE A 81 5.91 10.16 10.39
N GLU A 82 7.17 10.51 10.64
CA GLU A 82 8.25 10.28 9.68
C GLU A 82 8.45 8.79 9.39
N ARG A 83 8.50 7.96 10.44
CA ARG A 83 8.62 6.50 10.28
C ARG A 83 7.43 5.90 9.52
N GLN A 84 6.22 6.33 9.85
CA GLN A 84 5.00 5.86 9.17
C GLN A 84 4.92 6.34 7.72
N ALA A 85 5.39 7.55 7.42
CA ALA A 85 5.46 8.07 6.06
C ALA A 85 6.44 7.26 5.19
N GLU A 86 7.61 6.91 5.74
CA GLU A 86 8.55 6.03 5.03
C GLU A 86 7.95 4.63 4.85
N HIS A 87 7.32 4.07 5.89
CA HIS A 87 6.64 2.78 5.77
C HIS A 87 5.56 2.79 4.68
N LEU A 88 4.75 3.85 4.62
CA LEU A 88 3.73 4.01 3.58
C LEU A 88 4.36 4.06 2.18
N ARG A 89 5.49 4.75 2.03
CA ARG A 89 6.25 4.77 0.77
C ARG A 89 6.69 3.37 0.36
N GLU A 90 7.25 2.58 1.28
CA GLU A 90 7.65 1.20 1.03
C GLU A 90 6.45 0.33 0.61
N ARG A 91 5.29 0.52 1.25
CA ARG A 91 4.04 -0.17 0.89
C ARG A 91 3.57 0.20 -0.51
N GLY A 92 3.62 1.48 -0.88
CA GLY A 92 3.33 1.92 -2.24
C GLY A 92 4.24 1.26 -3.28
N LEU A 93 5.54 1.16 -3.00
CA LEU A 93 6.47 0.45 -3.88
C LEU A 93 6.17 -1.05 -3.96
N ALA A 94 5.78 -1.69 -2.86
CA ALA A 94 5.40 -3.10 -2.84
C ALA A 94 4.13 -3.36 -3.67
N GLU A 95 3.14 -2.49 -3.57
CA GLU A 95 1.93 -2.53 -4.41
C GLU A 95 2.30 -2.40 -5.89
N LYS A 96 3.12 -1.41 -6.28
CA LYS A 96 3.58 -1.25 -7.67
C LYS A 96 4.34 -2.47 -8.20
N ARG A 97 5.18 -3.10 -7.38
CA ARG A 97 5.83 -4.36 -7.76
C ARG A 97 4.82 -5.49 -7.97
N SER A 98 3.76 -5.54 -7.18
CA SER A 98 2.70 -6.56 -7.33
C SER A 98 1.82 -6.32 -8.56
N GLU A 99 1.51 -5.07 -8.90
CA GLU A 99 0.84 -4.70 -10.17
C GLU A 99 1.65 -5.21 -11.37
N ALA A 100 2.95 -4.90 -11.42
CA ALA A 100 3.85 -5.36 -12.49
C ALA A 100 3.94 -6.90 -12.56
N LEU A 101 3.81 -7.60 -11.42
CA LEU A 101 3.78 -9.06 -11.41
C LEU A 101 2.50 -9.62 -12.05
N VAL A 102 1.36 -9.00 -11.78
CA VAL A 102 0.06 -9.35 -12.39
C VAL A 102 0.13 -9.17 -13.89
N GLU A 103 0.60 -8.02 -14.37
CA GLU A 103 0.75 -7.75 -15.81
C GLU A 103 1.61 -8.80 -16.51
N ARG A 104 2.76 -9.15 -15.93
CA ARG A 104 3.65 -10.18 -16.47
C ARG A 104 2.99 -11.56 -16.48
N ALA A 105 2.25 -11.90 -15.42
CA ALA A 105 1.56 -13.18 -15.34
C ALA A 105 0.42 -13.29 -16.37
N ALA A 106 -0.35 -12.21 -16.55
CA ALA A 106 -1.42 -12.13 -17.53
C ALA A 106 -0.88 -12.26 -18.96
N ALA A 107 0.18 -11.51 -19.29
CA ALA A 107 0.83 -11.60 -20.60
C ALA A 107 1.40 -13.00 -20.88
N ALA A 108 1.95 -13.68 -19.86
CA ALA A 108 2.43 -15.05 -20.00
C ALA A 108 1.29 -16.04 -20.27
N GLN A 109 0.17 -15.90 -19.54
CA GLN A 109 -1.01 -16.74 -19.72
C GLN A 109 -1.66 -16.55 -21.10
N ALA A 110 -1.76 -15.30 -21.57
CA ALA A 110 -2.28 -15.00 -22.90
C ALA A 110 -1.43 -15.65 -24.01
N ARG A 111 -0.10 -15.52 -23.93
CA ARG A 111 0.82 -16.17 -24.90
C ARG A 111 0.71 -17.69 -24.89
N GLU A 112 0.54 -18.31 -23.72
CA GLU A 112 0.33 -19.76 -23.66
C GLU A 112 -1.01 -20.16 -24.27
N HIS A 113 -2.07 -19.38 -24.02
CA HIS A 113 -3.37 -19.65 -24.59
C HIS A 113 -3.32 -19.58 -26.12
N GLU A 114 -2.73 -18.52 -26.67
CA GLU A 114 -2.49 -18.36 -28.11
C GLU A 114 -1.67 -19.54 -28.68
N ARG A 115 -0.58 -19.93 -27.99
CA ARG A 115 0.24 -21.07 -28.38
C ARG A 115 -0.59 -22.36 -28.46
N ARG A 116 -1.46 -22.61 -27.47
CA ARG A 116 -2.33 -23.80 -27.45
C ARG A 116 -3.34 -23.77 -28.59
N GLU A 117 -4.00 -22.63 -28.82
CA GLU A 117 -4.94 -22.50 -29.94
C GLU A 117 -4.27 -22.77 -31.30
N ILE A 118 -3.03 -22.30 -31.50
CA ILE A 118 -2.28 -22.56 -32.72
C ILE A 118 -1.99 -24.05 -32.87
N LEU A 119 -1.54 -24.72 -31.81
CA LEU A 119 -1.30 -26.17 -31.83
C LEU A 119 -2.59 -26.96 -32.10
N ASP A 120 -3.69 -26.61 -31.44
CA ASP A 120 -4.99 -27.26 -31.63
C ASP A 120 -5.48 -27.12 -33.09
N ARG A 121 -5.26 -25.95 -33.71
CA ARG A 121 -5.57 -25.74 -35.15
C ARG A 121 -4.68 -26.60 -36.05
N LEU A 122 -3.38 -26.70 -35.77
CA LEU A 122 -2.45 -27.53 -36.54
C LEU A 122 -2.79 -29.02 -36.40
N ASP A 123 -3.14 -29.49 -35.21
CA ASP A 123 -3.61 -30.86 -34.96
C ASP A 123 -4.92 -31.14 -35.70
N GLY A 124 -5.85 -30.19 -35.71
CA GLY A 124 -7.09 -30.30 -36.50
C GLY A 124 -6.82 -30.39 -38.01
N LEU A 125 -5.79 -29.72 -38.52
CA LEU A 125 -5.38 -29.80 -39.93
C LEU A 125 -4.69 -31.13 -40.25
N SER A 126 -3.88 -31.67 -39.34
CA SER A 126 -3.18 -32.95 -39.54
C SER A 126 -4.15 -34.14 -39.49
N GLN A 127 -5.17 -34.09 -38.63
CA GLN A 127 -6.23 -35.11 -38.54
C GLN A 127 -7.24 -35.04 -39.69
N ARG A 128 -7.38 -33.87 -40.34
CA ARG A 128 -8.24 -33.68 -41.51
C ARG A 128 -7.64 -34.18 -42.81
N ARG A 129 -6.45 -34.79 -42.85
CA ARG A 129 -5.98 -35.52 -44.05
C ARG A 129 -6.77 -36.83 -44.19
N PRO A 130 -7.75 -36.93 -45.12
CA PRO A 130 -8.27 -38.22 -45.51
C PRO A 130 -7.22 -38.86 -46.43
N GLY A 131 -7.01 -40.16 -46.29
CA GLY A 131 -6.20 -40.94 -47.23
C GLY A 131 -6.89 -41.08 -48.59
N ASP A 132 -7.03 -39.99 -49.33
CA ASP A 132 -7.48 -40.05 -50.73
C ASP A 132 -6.77 -38.97 -51.55
N ALA A 133 -5.52 -39.25 -51.87
CA ALA A 133 -4.86 -38.69 -53.04
C ALA A 133 -4.80 -39.78 -54.12
N SER A 134 -5.96 -40.33 -54.50
CA SER A 134 -6.09 -40.96 -55.81
C SER A 134 -6.10 -39.85 -56.86
N LEU A 135 -4.94 -39.61 -57.46
CA LEU A 135 -4.81 -38.85 -58.70
C LEU A 135 -5.53 -39.59 -59.84
N PRO A 136 -6.31 -38.93 -60.71
CA PRO A 136 -6.56 -39.43 -62.06
C PRO A 136 -5.31 -39.31 -62.93
#